data_AF-D8J615-F1
#
_entry.id   AF-D8J615-F1
#
_cell.length_a   1.000
_cell.length_b   1.000
_cell.length_c   1.000
_cell.angle_alpha   90.00
_cell.angle_beta   90.00
_cell.angle_gamma   90.00
#
_symmetry.space_group_name_H-M   'P 1'
#
loop_
_entity.id
_entity.type
_entity.pdbx_description
1 polymer ?
#
loop_
_entity_poly.entity_id
_entity_poly.type
_entity_poly.pdbx_seq_one_letter_code
_entity_poly.pdbx_strand_id
1 'polypeptide(L)' 'MEEPSDTTPNPNAETTREVCEHCGTVLDPMEWVTIDDEPGYEASLHFCDEECLEAWRAEA' A
#
# COMPACT_ATOMS: atom_id res chain seq x y z
N MET A 1 -15.26 -36.07 21.51
CA MET A 1 -15.74 -35.40 20.29
C MET A 1 -14.77 -34.26 20.06
N GLU A 2 -13.72 -34.54 19.30
CA GLU A 2 -12.70 -33.56 18.94
C GLU A 2 -13.18 -32.90 17.65
N GLU A 3 -13.62 -31.66 17.75
CA GLU A 3 -13.92 -30.83 16.58
C GLU A 3 -12.58 -30.46 15.92
N PRO A 4 -12.31 -30.86 14.66
CA PRO A 4 -11.14 -30.34 13.96
C PRO A 4 -11.39 -28.86 13.70
N SER A 5 -10.54 -27.99 14.26
CA SER A 5 -10.52 -26.57 13.91
C SER A 5 -10.16 -26.43 12.42
N ASP A 6 -11.16 -26.35 11.57
CA ASP A 6 -11.06 -25.93 10.18
C ASP A 6 -10.76 -24.42 10.15
N THR A 7 -9.52 -24.08 10.49
CA THR A 7 -8.90 -22.82 10.07
C THR A 7 -8.11 -23.18 8.83
N THR A 8 -8.82 -23.32 7.71
CA THR A 8 -8.19 -23.13 6.40
C THR A 8 -7.79 -21.65 6.35
N PRO A 9 -6.50 -21.26 6.42
CA PRO A 9 -6.13 -19.87 6.24
C PRO A 9 -6.61 -19.49 4.84
N ASN A 10 -7.53 -18.52 4.78
CA ASN A 10 -8.06 -18.04 3.52
C ASN A 10 -6.89 -17.36 2.79
N PRO A 11 -6.35 -17.93 1.69
CA PRO A 11 -5.21 -17.31 1.01
C PRO A 11 -5.62 -16.02 0.29
N ASN A 12 -6.93 -15.77 0.19
CA ASN A 12 -7.54 -14.57 -0.38
C ASN A 12 -7.97 -13.56 0.69
N ALA A 13 -7.43 -13.62 1.91
CA ALA A 13 -7.30 -12.41 2.72
C ALA A 13 -6.20 -11.52 2.10
N GLU A 14 -6.33 -11.25 0.80
CA GLU A 14 -5.54 -10.31 0.04
C GLU A 14 -6.06 -8.94 0.49
N THR A 15 -5.71 -8.56 1.72
CA THR A 15 -5.65 -7.15 2.06
C THR A 15 -4.70 -6.58 1.03
N THR A 16 -5.20 -5.78 0.09
CA THR A 16 -4.38 -5.12 -0.92
C THR A 16 -3.28 -4.39 -0.18
N ARG A 17 -2.11 -5.02 -0.08
CA ARG A 17 -0.93 -4.49 0.59
C ARG A 17 -0.28 -3.62 -0.44
N GLU A 18 -0.67 -2.36 -0.43
CA GLU A 18 0.01 -1.38 -1.26
C GLU A 18 1.40 -1.14 -0.66
N VAL A 19 2.35 -0.81 -1.51
CA VAL A 19 3.72 -0.57 -1.10
C VAL A 19 4.09 0.85 -1.48
N CYS A 20 4.94 1.48 -0.68
CA CYS A 20 5.47 2.77 -1.02
C CYS A 20 6.31 2.67 -2.30
N GLU A 21 5.97 3.48 -3.30
CA GLU A 21 6.72 3.51 -4.57
C GLU A 21 8.17 3.99 -4.39
N HIS A 22 8.45 4.75 -3.33
CA HIS A 22 9.80 5.23 -3.02
C HIS A 22 10.62 4.21 -2.23
N CYS A 23 10.12 3.76 -1.06
CA CYS A 23 10.91 2.96 -0.12
C CYS A 23 10.51 1.46 -0.07
N GLY A 24 9.42 1.06 -0.72
CA GLY A 24 8.94 -0.32 -0.75
C GLY A 24 8.31 -0.83 0.56
N THR A 25 8.11 0.04 1.55
CA THR A 25 7.41 -0.29 2.79
C THR A 25 5.96 -0.66 2.51
N VAL A 26 5.45 -1.69 3.18
CA VAL A 26 4.03 -2.05 3.13
C VAL A 26 3.21 -0.94 3.79
N LEU A 27 2.23 -0.44 3.06
CA LEU A 27 1.35 0.62 3.45
C LEU A 27 0.03 0.08 3.97
N ASP A 28 -0.52 0.78 4.95
CA ASP A 28 -1.86 0.55 5.44
C ASP A 28 -2.88 1.32 4.57
N PRO A 29 -4.00 0.67 4.18
CA PRO A 29 -5.01 1.23 3.28
C PRO A 29 -5.79 2.45 3.72
N MET A 30 -5.46 2.97 4.89
CA MET A 30 -6.04 4.20 5.42
C MET A 30 -4.98 5.23 5.82
N GLU A 31 -3.69 4.93 5.69
CA GLU A 31 -2.59 5.79 6.17
C GLU A 31 -1.60 6.20 5.07
N TRP A 32 -1.77 5.78 3.82
CA TRP A 32 -0.92 6.24 2.73
C TRP A 32 -1.30 7.61 2.18
N VAL A 33 -0.33 8.23 1.52
CA VAL A 33 -0.49 9.49 0.78
C VAL A 33 -0.45 9.19 -0.71
N THR A 34 -1.28 9.87 -1.50
CA THR A 34 -1.33 9.76 -2.97
C THR A 34 -1.13 11.13 -3.63
N ILE A 35 -0.74 11.10 -4.90
CA ILE A 35 -0.62 12.28 -5.78
C ILE A 35 -1.89 12.39 -6.63
N ASP A 36 -3.03 12.66 -5.99
CA ASP A 36 -4.33 12.79 -6.68
C ASP A 36 -4.45 14.12 -7.45
N ASP A 37 -3.67 15.14 -7.08
CA ASP A 37 -3.80 16.52 -7.59
C ASP A 37 -2.93 16.83 -8.82
N GLU A 38 -2.00 15.95 -9.21
CA GLU A 38 -1.00 16.25 -10.26
C GLU A 38 -1.38 15.67 -11.63
N PRO A 39 -1.63 16.52 -12.65
CA PRO A 39 -1.98 16.04 -13.98
C PRO A 39 -0.76 15.39 -14.67
N GLY A 40 -0.82 14.07 -14.82
CA GLY A 40 0.25 13.29 -15.49
C GLY A 40 0.76 12.12 -14.66
N TYR A 41 0.39 12.05 -13.38
CA TYR A 41 0.68 10.90 -12.52
C TYR A 41 -0.54 9.99 -12.39
N GLU A 42 -0.29 8.68 -12.33
CA GLU A 42 -1.33 7.73 -12.04
C GLU A 42 -1.74 7.91 -10.57
N ALA A 43 -3.04 8.06 -10.31
CA ALA A 43 -3.62 8.08 -8.96
C ALA A 43 -3.45 6.73 -8.20
N SER A 44 -2.55 5.88 -8.70
CA SER A 44 -2.17 4.56 -8.19
C SER A 44 -0.82 4.57 -7.49
N LEU A 45 -0.16 5.73 -7.38
CA LEU A 45 1.10 5.88 -6.67
C LEU A 45 0.83 6.17 -5.20
N HIS A 46 1.32 5.29 -4.34
CA HIS A 46 1.10 5.32 -2.89
C HIS A 46 2.43 5.54 -2.16
N PHE A 47 2.39 6.35 -1.10
CA PHE A 47 3.55 6.71 -0.31
C PHE A 47 3.24 6.58 1.19
N CYS A 48 4.23 6.18 1.99
CA CYS A 48 4.06 6.07 3.45
C CYS A 48 3.94 7.42 4.14
N ASP A 49 4.50 8.45 3.55
CA ASP A 49 4.59 9.78 4.13
C ASP A 49 4.90 10.81 3.03
N GLU A 50 4.73 12.09 3.38
CA GLU A 50 5.03 13.22 2.52
C GLU A 50 6.52 13.28 2.14
N GLU A 51 7.42 12.84 3.03
CA GLU A 51 8.87 12.80 2.77
C GLU A 51 9.20 11.87 1.59
N CYS A 52 8.64 10.65 1.58
CA CYS A 52 8.81 9.72 0.47
C CYS A 52 8.21 10.23 -0.85
N LEU A 53 7.06 10.92 -0.77
CA LEU A 53 6.42 11.53 -1.94
C LEU A 53 7.28 12.66 -2.51
N GLU A 54 7.80 13.55 -1.66
CA GLU A 54 8.67 14.65 -2.06
C GLU A 54 9.99 14.14 -2.64
N ALA A 55 10.60 13.12 -2.01
CA ALA A 55 11.82 12.49 -2.50
C ALA A 55 11.62 11.86 -3.87
N TRP A 56 10.56 11.09 -4.05
CA TRP A 56 10.21 10.53 -5.36
C TRP A 56 9.95 11.61 -6.41
N ARG A 57 9.23 12.69 -6.06
CA ARG A 57 8.98 13.81 -6.97
C ARG A 57 10.27 14.55 -7.35
N ALA A 58 11.27 14.58 -6.47
CA ALA A 58 12.56 15.19 -6.77
C ALA A 58 13.43 14.32 -7.71
N GLU A 59 13.17 13.02 -7.77
CA GLU A 59 13.89 12.06 -8.64
C GLU A 59 13.20 11.81 -10.00
N ALA A 60 11.89 12.07 -10.11
CA ALA A 60 11.07 11.89 -11.32
C ALA A 60 11.25 13.02 -12.37
#